data_AF-A0A538CYI3-F1
#
_entry.id   AF-A0A538CYI3-F1
#
_cell.length_a   1.000
_cell.length_b   1.000
_cell.length_c   1.000
_cell.angle_alpha   90.00
_cell.angle_beta   90.00
_cell.angle_gamma   90.00
#
_symmetry.space_group_name_H-M   'P 1'
#
loop_
_entity.id
_entity.type
_entity.pdbx_description
1 polymer ?
#
loop_
_entity_poly.entity_id
_entity_poly.type
_entity_poly.pdbx_seq_one_letter_code
_entity_poly.pdbx_strand_id
1 'polypeptide(L)'
;MSSEPTFEAAQRELEQIVQRLESGETALDEAIALWERGEELYRFCLGKLDSAQGKIEELATRVEALARDADPEAVPASPARPYEPG
;
A
#
# COMPACT_ATOMS: atom_id res chain seq x y z
N MET A 1 2.84 -12.58 -20.17
CA MET A 1 2.79 -11.42 -19.27
C MET A 1 1.84 -11.80 -18.15
N SER A 2 2.30 -11.85 -16.89
CA SER A 2 1.42 -12.25 -15.78
C SER A 2 0.32 -11.21 -15.61
N SER A 3 -0.88 -11.59 -16.01
CA SER A 3 -2.12 -10.82 -15.88
C SER A 3 -2.72 -11.03 -14.49
N GLU A 4 -1.94 -10.70 -13.46
CA GLU A 4 -2.46 -10.63 -12.09
C GLU A 4 -3.34 -9.37 -11.99
N PRO A 5 -4.55 -9.45 -11.40
CA PRO A 5 -5.40 -8.29 -11.22
C PRO A 5 -4.73 -7.24 -10.32
N THR A 6 -5.13 -5.96 -10.44
CA THR A 6 -4.71 -4.95 -9.46
C THR A 6 -5.55 -5.07 -8.18
N PHE A 7 -5.10 -4.47 -7.08
CA PHE A 7 -5.87 -4.42 -5.84
C PHE A 7 -7.26 -3.79 -6.07
N GLU A 8 -7.32 -2.65 -6.75
CA GLU A 8 -8.57 -1.93 -7.00
C GLU A 8 -9.50 -2.71 -7.94
N ALA A 9 -8.94 -3.49 -8.87
CA ALA A 9 -9.74 -4.36 -9.72
C ALA A 9 -10.36 -5.50 -8.91
N ALA A 10 -9.56 -6.17 -8.07
CA ALA A 10 -10.03 -7.25 -7.20
C ALA A 10 -11.05 -6.77 -6.16
N GLN A 11 -10.82 -5.59 -5.56
CA GLN A 11 -11.75 -4.98 -4.61
C GLN A 11 -13.09 -4.68 -5.28
N ARG A 12 -13.10 -4.06 -6.48
CA ARG A 12 -14.35 -3.78 -7.21
C ARG A 12 -15.12 -5.05 -7.56
N GLU A 13 -14.42 -6.10 -7.97
CA GLU A 13 -15.05 -7.39 -8.25
C GLU A 13 -15.66 -8.00 -6.97
N LEU A 14 -14.95 -7.94 -5.85
CA LEU A 14 -15.44 -8.42 -4.56
C LEU A 14 -16.70 -7.65 -4.11
N GLU A 15 -16.72 -6.32 -4.26
CA GLU A 15 -17.89 -5.49 -3.96
C GLU A 15 -19.11 -5.89 -4.80
N GLN A 16 -18.92 -6.17 -6.09
CA GLN A 16 -19.99 -6.64 -6.98
C GLN A 16 -20.53 -8.02 -6.57
N ILE A 17 -19.64 -8.92 -6.15
CA ILE A 17 -20.03 -10.24 -5.65
C ILE A 17 -20.88 -10.10 -4.38
N VAL A 18 -20.43 -9.28 -3.42
CA VAL A 18 -21.20 -9.02 -2.19
C VAL A 18 -22.58 -8.47 -2.52
N GLN A 19 -22.67 -7.46 -3.39
CA GLN A 19 -23.96 -6.89 -3.81
C GLN A 19 -24.89 -7.94 -4.42
N ARG A 20 -24.36 -8.89 -5.20
CA ARG A 20 -25.15 -9.95 -5.85
C ARG A 20 -25.58 -11.04 -4.87
N LEU A 21 -24.76 -11.35 -3.87
CA LEU A 21 -25.15 -12.26 -2.79
C LEU A 21 -26.22 -11.63 -1.89
N GLU A 22 -26.10 -10.34 -1.59
CA GLU A 22 -27.05 -9.59 -0.74
C GLU A 22 -28.40 -9.35 -1.40
N SER A 23 -28.50 -9.39 -2.74
CA SER A 23 -29.79 -9.24 -3.43
C SER A 23 -30.76 -10.39 -3.13
N GLY A 24 -30.25 -11.57 -2.76
CA GLY A 24 -31.06 -12.76 -2.49
C GLY A 24 -31.71 -13.39 -3.72
N GLU A 25 -31.46 -12.87 -4.92
CA GLU A 25 -32.02 -13.37 -6.19
C GLU A 25 -31.14 -14.44 -6.85
N THR A 26 -30.02 -14.78 -6.23
CA THR A 26 -29.01 -15.70 -6.75
C THR A 26 -29.40 -17.17 -6.48
N ALA A 27 -29.33 -18.04 -7.50
CA ALA A 27 -29.55 -19.47 -7.33
C ALA A 27 -28.45 -20.10 -6.44
N LEU A 28 -28.76 -21.21 -5.75
CA LEU A 28 -27.84 -21.82 -4.78
C LEU A 28 -26.44 -22.13 -5.36
N ASP A 29 -26.39 -22.77 -6.53
CA ASP A 29 -25.11 -23.13 -7.15
C ASP A 29 -24.29 -21.89 -7.55
N GLU A 30 -24.97 -20.83 -8.00
CA GLU A 30 -24.34 -19.56 -8.32
C GLU A 30 -23.85 -18.83 -7.05
N ALA A 31 -24.61 -18.89 -5.96
CA ALA A 31 -24.21 -18.30 -4.69
C ALA A 31 -22.95 -18.97 -4.12
N ILE A 32 -22.82 -20.30 -4.28
CA ILE A 32 -21.61 -21.04 -3.91
C ILE A 32 -20.42 -20.58 -4.76
N ALA A 33 -20.58 -20.48 -6.08
CA ALA A 33 -19.51 -20.02 -6.98
C ALA A 33 -19.08 -18.57 -6.68
N LEU A 34 -20.03 -17.68 -6.40
CA LEU A 34 -19.76 -16.31 -5.98
C LEU A 34 -19.00 -16.27 -4.66
N TRP A 35 -19.37 -17.12 -3.68
CA TRP A 35 -18.67 -17.22 -2.41
C TRP A 35 -17.22 -17.65 -2.57
N GLU A 36 -16.97 -18.72 -3.33
CA GLU A 36 -15.60 -19.21 -3.61
C GLU A 36 -14.75 -18.13 -4.27
N ARG A 37 -15.30 -17.45 -5.28
CA ARG A 37 -14.63 -16.34 -5.95
C ARG A 37 -14.35 -15.17 -4.99
N GLY A 38 -15.32 -14.83 -4.15
CA GLY A 38 -15.19 -13.79 -3.14
C GLY A 38 -14.07 -14.11 -2.14
N GLU A 39 -13.94 -15.37 -1.73
CA GLU A 39 -12.87 -15.82 -0.85
C GLU A 39 -11.48 -15.66 -1.50
N GLU A 40 -11.33 -16.04 -2.77
CA GLU A 40 -10.08 -15.84 -3.52
C GLU A 40 -9.68 -14.37 -3.58
N LEU A 41 -10.63 -13.49 -3.93
CA LEU A 41 -10.41 -12.05 -4.03
C LEU A 41 -10.08 -11.44 -2.66
N TYR A 42 -10.75 -11.88 -1.60
CA TYR A 42 -10.47 -11.43 -0.24
C TYR A 42 -9.04 -11.77 0.18
N ARG A 43 -8.61 -13.03 -0.02
CA ARG A 43 -7.22 -13.45 0.27
C ARG A 43 -6.21 -12.65 -0.55
N PHE A 44 -6.51 -12.41 -1.83
CA PHE A 44 -5.66 -11.60 -2.69
C PHE A 44 -5.52 -10.16 -2.16
N CYS A 45 -6.64 -9.51 -1.82
CA CYS A 45 -6.66 -8.15 -1.29
C CYS A 45 -5.86 -8.04 0.01
N LEU A 46 -6.06 -8.97 0.96
CA LEU A 46 -5.28 -9.03 2.20
C LEU A 46 -3.78 -9.14 1.92
N GLY A 47 -3.37 -10.07 1.05
CA GLY A 47 -1.95 -10.24 0.73
C GLY A 47 -1.31 -8.99 0.10
N LYS A 48 -2.06 -8.23 -0.72
CA LYS A 48 -1.57 -6.95 -1.26
C LYS A 48 -1.45 -5.88 -0.18
N LEU A 49 -2.40 -5.80 0.75
CA LEU A 49 -2.36 -4.86 1.88
C LEU A 49 -1.20 -5.17 2.83
N ASP A 50 -1.00 -6.44 3.19
CA ASP A 50 0.11 -6.87 4.05
C ASP A 50 1.46 -6.52 3.40
N SER A 51 1.60 -6.77 2.11
CA SER A 51 2.82 -6.40 1.37
C SER A 51 3.03 -4.89 1.32
N ALA A 52 1.97 -4.10 1.16
CA ALA A 52 2.06 -2.64 1.18
C ALA A 52 2.44 -2.12 2.56
N GLN A 53 1.85 -2.66 3.63
CA GLN A 53 2.17 -2.32 5.01
C GLN A 53 3.66 -2.59 5.32
N GLY A 54 4.16 -3.79 5.00
CA GLY A 54 5.57 -4.12 5.25
C GLY A 54 6.54 -3.19 4.53
N LYS A 55 6.20 -2.75 3.31
CA LYS A 55 7.00 -1.74 2.58
C LYS A 55 6.99 -0.38 3.28
N ILE A 56 5.84 0.05 3.79
CA ILE A 56 5.73 1.32 4.53
C ILE A 56 6.57 1.27 5.81
N GLU A 57 6.52 0.17 6.55
CA GLU A 57 7.32 -0.03 7.77
C GLU A 57 8.83 -0.01 7.49
N GLU A 58 9.28 -0.65 6.40
CA GLU A 58 10.68 -0.59 5.97
C GLU A 58 11.11 0.85 5.62
N LEU A 59 10.27 1.57 4.86
CA LEU A 59 10.55 2.95 4.49
C LEU A 59 10.59 3.87 5.71
N ALA A 60 9.67 3.72 6.65
CA ALA A 60 9.65 4.48 7.91
C ALA A 60 10.95 4.24 8.71
N THR A 61 11.34 2.97 8.88
CA THR A 61 12.58 2.58 9.57
C THR A 61 13.81 3.22 8.92
N ARG A 62 13.85 3.25 7.58
CA ARG A 62 14.94 3.87 6.82
C ARG A 62 15.01 5.39 7.04
N VAL A 63 13.87 6.06 7.03
CA VAL A 63 13.79 7.51 7.30
C VAL A 63 14.28 7.82 8.72
N GLU A 64 13.88 7.02 9.71
CA GLU A 64 14.37 7.18 11.09
C GLU A 64 15.88 6.99 11.22
N ALA A 65 16.45 6.01 10.52
CA ALA A 65 17.90 5.79 10.51
C ALA A 65 18.64 7.01 9.92
N LEU A 66 18.18 7.52 8.78
CA LEU A 66 18.75 8.73 8.17
C LEU A 66 18.65 9.95 9.09
N ALA A 67 17.57 10.09 9.86
CA ALA A 67 17.40 11.18 10.81
C ALA A 67 18.34 11.05 12.03
N ARG A 68 18.68 9.83 12.46
CA ARG A 68 19.67 9.59 13.53
C ARG A 68 21.10 9.86 13.06
N ASP A 69 21.39 9.54 11.80
CA ASP A 69 22.73 9.71 11.22
C ASP A 69 22.99 11.15 10.73
N ALA A 70 21.93 11.98 10.66
CA ALA A 70 22.06 13.41 10.41
C ALA A 70 22.61 14.12 11.65
N ASP A 71 23.82 14.68 11.54
CA ASP A 71 24.42 15.52 12.60
C ASP A 71 23.49 16.70 12.94
N PRO A 72 22.90 16.75 14.15
CA PRO A 72 21.98 17.81 14.55
C PRO A 72 22.67 19.19 14.72
N GLU A 73 24.00 19.23 14.73
CA GLU A 73 24.81 20.45 14.87
C GLU A 73 25.55 20.87 13.59
N ALA A 74 25.30 20.22 12.44
CA ALA A 74 25.90 20.64 11.18
C ALA A 74 25.34 22.01 10.72
N VAL A 75 25.90 23.09 11.26
CA VAL A 75 25.65 24.46 10.84
C VAL A 75 26.10 24.55 9.38
N PRO A 76 25.25 24.99 8.43
CA PRO A 76 25.72 25.26 7.08
C PRO A 76 26.81 26.33 7.18
N ALA A 77 28.04 25.98 6.80
CA ALA A 77 29.15 26.91 6.80
C ALA A 77 28.78 28.12 5.92
N SER A 78 28.38 29.21 6.55
CA SER A 78 28.14 30.47 5.87
C SER A 78 29.46 30.87 5.20
N PRO A 79 29.48 31.11 3.88
CA PRO A 79 30.72 31.47 3.21
C PRO A 79 31.24 32.77 3.82
N ALA A 80 32.43 32.70 4.42
CA ALA A 80 33.10 33.87 4.97
C ALA A 80 33.20 34.94 3.87
N ARG A 81 32.56 36.09 4.07
CA ARG A 81 32.78 37.23 3.19
C ARG A 81 34.25 37.65 3.33
N PRO A 82 35.01 37.81 2.24
CA PRO A 82 36.36 38.33 2.31
C PRO A 82 36.35 39.70 3.00
N TYR A 83 37.19 39.87 4.01
CA TYR A 83 37.44 41.17 4.61
C TYR A 83 38.30 42.00 3.64
N GLU A 84 37.74 43.08 3.11
CA GLU A 84 38.52 44.07 2.35
C GLU A 84 39.08 45.12 3.32
N PRO A 85 40.41 45.26 3.45
CA PRO A 85 41.00 46.33 4.25
C PRO A 85 40.96 47.65 3.48
N GLY A 86 40.50 48.71 4.16
CA GLY A 86 40.59 50.11 3.73
C GLY A 86 41.63 50.89 4.54
#